data_AF-A0A9N9FVT7-F1
#
_entry.id   AF-A0A9N9FVT7-F1
#
_cell.length_a   1.000
_cell.length_b   1.000
_cell.length_c   1.000
_cell.angle_alpha   90.00
_cell.angle_beta   90.00
_cell.angle_gamma   90.00
#
_symmetry.space_group_name_H-M   'P 1'
#
loop_
_entity.id
_entity.type
_entity.pdbx_description
1 polymer ?
#
loop_
_entity_poly.entity_id
_entity_poly.type
_entity_poly.pdbx_seq_one_letter_code
_entity_poly.pdbx_strand_id
1 'polypeptide(L)'
;MKDMTKNSEKPARATRETRRTSQINLISTEIDELVKKEQKQDVVKISLPIDKLDMDKVDPRVREAIHEKYIAERIGNDIYLKYDGMHKQRIHVKLIVSATMHNQDWTALMNTICVVGRDEFRPDVGIWIHRPTFGQQAEPIVNKCPPPDVWIEASHVFYNNQDRENALSKIAFIQQCVSGIEYVGIAIRKTINPFRRNPNSEITSTPATPQNLRPNRAPYLIHWEADNTMTYYEIDWNKHIVLNCGWKLEFNLILDVIST
;
A
#
# COMPACT_ATOMS: atom_id res chain seq x y z
N MET A 1 -58.99 0.12 -14.04
CA MET A 1 -58.12 -0.96 -13.56
C MET A 1 -56.73 -0.36 -13.37
N LYS A 2 -56.13 -0.56 -12.20
CA LYS A 2 -54.88 0.06 -11.74
C LYS A 2 -53.72 -0.23 -12.69
N ASP A 3 -52.81 0.74 -12.83
CA ASP A 3 -51.39 0.39 -12.75
C ASP A 3 -50.65 1.46 -11.92
N MET A 4 -50.36 1.08 -10.68
CA MET A 4 -49.59 1.81 -9.68
C MET A 4 -48.27 1.08 -9.50
N THR A 5 -47.21 1.50 -10.19
CA THR A 5 -45.83 1.03 -9.94
C THR A 5 -44.84 2.12 -10.34
N LYS A 6 -44.90 3.26 -9.64
CA LYS A 6 -43.84 4.28 -9.65
C LYS A 6 -43.99 5.15 -8.41
N ASN A 7 -43.63 4.63 -7.22
CA ASN A 7 -43.38 5.47 -6.04
C ASN A 7 -42.70 4.78 -4.83
N SER A 8 -42.31 3.51 -4.90
CA SER A 8 -41.69 2.80 -3.76
C SER A 8 -40.16 2.92 -3.65
N GLU A 9 -39.43 3.30 -4.71
CA GLU A 9 -37.95 3.30 -4.71
C GLU A 9 -37.32 4.55 -4.07
N LYS A 10 -37.95 5.72 -4.21
CA LYS A 10 -37.41 7.00 -3.69
C LYS A 10 -37.26 7.04 -2.16
N PRO A 11 -38.27 6.64 -1.35
CA PRO A 11 -38.13 6.69 0.11
C PRO A 11 -37.10 5.68 0.63
N ALA A 12 -37.05 4.46 0.06
CA ALA A 12 -36.11 3.42 0.48
C ALA A 12 -34.64 3.81 0.21
N ARG A 13 -34.37 4.46 -0.92
CA ARG A 13 -33.02 4.96 -1.25
C ARG A 13 -32.57 6.07 -0.30
N ALA A 14 -33.44 7.04 -0.02
CA ALA A 14 -33.16 8.12 0.91
C ALA A 14 -32.82 7.58 2.32
N THR A 15 -33.62 6.63 2.83
CA THR A 15 -33.35 6.00 4.14
C THR A 15 -32.02 5.23 4.17
N ARG A 16 -31.63 4.58 3.06
CA ARG A 16 -30.36 3.86 2.95
C ARG A 16 -29.16 4.81 2.93
N GLU A 17 -29.25 5.91 2.20
CA GLU A 17 -28.20 6.95 2.16
C GLU A 17 -28.02 7.60 3.53
N THR A 18 -29.12 7.97 4.21
CA THR A 18 -29.05 8.51 5.58
C THR A 18 -28.39 7.54 6.56
N ARG A 19 -28.76 6.25 6.51
CA ARG A 19 -28.17 5.22 7.38
C ARG A 19 -26.66 5.08 7.16
N ARG A 20 -26.21 5.10 5.90
CA ARG A 20 -24.77 5.02 5.58
C ARG A 20 -24.02 6.23 6.11
N THR A 21 -24.53 7.44 5.92
CA THR A 21 -23.91 8.66 6.46
C THR A 21 -23.78 8.60 7.99
N SER A 22 -24.83 8.14 8.68
CA SER A 22 -24.77 7.96 10.13
C SER A 22 -23.69 6.94 10.55
N GLN A 23 -23.54 5.83 9.82
CA GLN A 23 -22.48 4.85 10.08
C GLN A 23 -21.08 5.43 9.82
N ILE A 24 -20.89 6.15 8.72
CA ILE A 24 -19.60 6.82 8.41
C ILE A 24 -19.20 7.77 9.54
N ASN A 25 -20.15 8.57 10.03
CA ASN A 25 -19.90 9.51 11.11
C ASN A 25 -19.55 8.81 12.42
N LEU A 26 -20.28 7.75 12.79
CA LEU A 26 -20.01 6.96 13.98
C LEU A 26 -18.58 6.38 13.97
N ILE A 27 -18.21 5.73 12.86
CA ILE A 27 -16.88 5.12 12.72
C ILE A 27 -15.80 6.20 12.73
N SER A 28 -16.04 7.31 12.02
CA SER A 28 -15.12 8.44 11.98
C SER A 28 -14.85 9.01 13.38
N THR A 29 -15.89 9.21 14.18
CA THR A 29 -15.75 9.74 15.54
C THR A 29 -14.90 8.81 16.41
N GLU A 30 -15.15 7.50 16.34
CA GLU A 30 -14.36 6.52 17.10
C GLU A 30 -12.88 6.52 16.66
N ILE A 31 -12.61 6.54 15.35
CA ILE A 31 -11.24 6.63 14.82
C ILE A 31 -10.58 7.92 15.31
N ASP A 32 -11.25 9.08 15.18
CA ASP A 32 -10.69 10.37 15.58
C ASP A 32 -10.38 10.45 17.09
N GLU A 33 -11.18 9.79 17.92
CA GLU A 33 -10.94 9.70 19.36
C GLU A 33 -9.77 8.78 19.73
N LEU A 34 -9.64 7.65 19.05
CA LEU A 34 -8.56 6.70 19.29
C LEU A 34 -7.21 7.24 18.77
N VAL A 35 -7.20 7.87 17.59
CA VAL A 35 -5.99 8.47 17.00
C VAL A 35 -5.39 9.56 17.90
N LYS A 36 -6.20 10.32 18.64
CA LYS A 36 -5.71 11.34 19.60
C LYS A 36 -4.85 10.75 20.72
N LYS A 37 -5.02 9.46 21.03
CA LYS A 37 -4.30 8.76 22.10
C LYS A 37 -3.00 8.14 21.60
N GLU A 38 -2.84 8.04 20.28
CA GLU A 38 -1.69 7.40 19.65
C GLU A 38 -0.53 8.40 19.47
N GLN A 39 0.71 7.89 19.59
CA GLN A 39 1.87 8.69 19.23
C GLN A 39 1.97 8.78 17.70
N LYS A 40 2.40 9.93 17.18
CA LYS A 40 2.61 10.10 15.74
C LYS A 40 3.69 9.16 15.25
N GLN A 41 3.27 8.14 14.51
CA GLN A 41 4.11 7.16 13.82
C GLN A 41 3.76 7.17 12.33
N ASP A 42 4.61 6.55 11.51
CA ASP A 42 4.38 6.45 10.07
C ASP A 42 3.18 5.53 9.76
N VAL A 43 2.87 4.57 10.65
CA VAL A 43 1.64 3.77 10.63
C VAL A 43 1.02 3.73 12.03
N VAL A 44 -0.27 4.02 12.14
CA VAL A 44 -1.02 3.96 13.41
C VAL A 44 -2.09 2.86 13.31
N LYS A 45 -2.05 1.90 14.23
CA LYS A 45 -3.05 0.84 14.35
C LYS A 45 -4.17 1.28 15.30
N ILE A 46 -5.41 1.20 14.85
CA ILE A 46 -6.62 1.51 15.61
C ILE A 46 -7.45 0.23 15.71
N SER A 47 -7.59 -0.29 16.92
CA SER A 47 -8.41 -1.48 17.19
C SER A 47 -9.81 -1.05 17.59
N LEU A 48 -10.79 -1.35 16.73
CA LEU A 48 -12.19 -1.02 16.98
C LEU A 48 -12.82 -2.09 17.88
N PRO A 49 -13.64 -1.70 18.89
CA PRO A 49 -14.31 -2.65 19.76
C PRO A 49 -15.36 -3.47 18.99
N ILE A 50 -15.10 -4.76 18.79
CA ILE A 50 -15.91 -5.65 17.93
C ILE A 50 -17.36 -5.81 18.41
N ASP A 51 -17.59 -5.69 19.72
CA ASP A 51 -18.91 -5.73 20.35
C ASP A 51 -19.77 -4.51 19.97
N LYS A 52 -19.13 -3.39 19.62
CA LYS A 52 -19.81 -2.16 19.19
C LYS A 52 -19.77 -1.96 17.69
N LEU A 53 -18.68 -2.35 17.05
CA LEU A 53 -18.40 -2.06 15.66
C LEU A 53 -17.64 -3.20 14.99
N ASP A 54 -18.40 -4.14 14.44
CA ASP A 54 -17.91 -5.26 13.65
C ASP A 54 -17.79 -4.83 12.19
N MET A 55 -16.56 -4.51 11.75
CA MET A 55 -16.26 -4.01 10.41
C MET A 55 -16.60 -5.01 9.31
N ASP A 56 -16.60 -6.32 9.58
CA ASP A 56 -17.01 -7.33 8.60
C ASP A 56 -18.51 -7.24 8.27
N LYS A 57 -19.32 -6.64 9.16
CA LYS A 57 -20.75 -6.42 8.95
C LYS A 57 -21.09 -5.04 8.39
N VAL A 58 -20.10 -4.15 8.26
CA VAL A 58 -20.31 -2.79 7.75
C VAL A 58 -20.48 -2.82 6.22
N ASP A 59 -21.44 -2.03 5.70
CA ASP A 59 -21.69 -1.91 4.25
C ASP A 59 -20.35 -1.58 3.53
N PRO A 60 -19.96 -2.33 2.49
CA PRO A 60 -18.73 -2.09 1.74
C PRO A 60 -18.53 -0.62 1.32
N ARG A 61 -19.61 0.09 0.97
CA ARG A 61 -19.52 1.52 0.60
C ARG A 61 -19.23 2.45 1.76
N VAL A 62 -19.63 2.06 2.98
CA VAL A 62 -19.22 2.78 4.20
C VAL A 62 -17.73 2.54 4.43
N ARG A 63 -17.23 1.32 4.23
CA ARG A 63 -15.79 1.02 4.33
C ARG A 63 -14.97 1.78 3.28
N GLU A 64 -15.44 1.91 2.04
CA GLU A 64 -14.81 2.76 1.01
C GLU A 64 -14.68 4.21 1.46
N ALA A 65 -15.75 4.80 2.00
CA ALA A 65 -15.72 6.17 2.50
C ALA A 65 -14.72 6.35 3.67
N ILE A 66 -14.59 5.36 4.55
CA ILE A 66 -13.59 5.37 5.63
C ILE A 66 -12.17 5.28 5.05
N HIS A 67 -11.96 4.39 4.09
CA HIS A 67 -10.69 4.27 3.38
C HIS A 67 -10.30 5.60 2.72
N GLU A 68 -11.22 6.27 2.01
CA GLU A 68 -10.98 7.56 1.34
C GLU A 68 -10.66 8.68 2.34
N LYS A 69 -11.41 8.75 3.44
CA LYS A 69 -11.24 9.80 4.44
C LYS A 69 -9.89 9.73 5.16
N TYR A 70 -9.41 8.52 5.44
CA TYR A 70 -8.27 8.30 6.33
C TYR A 70 -7.01 7.72 5.67
N ILE A 71 -7.06 7.38 4.37
CA ILE A 71 -5.98 6.63 3.68
C ILE A 71 -5.63 5.37 4.51
N ALA A 72 -6.66 4.58 4.79
CA ALA A 72 -6.56 3.45 5.70
C ALA A 72 -6.37 2.12 4.98
N GLU A 73 -5.80 1.15 5.69
CA GLU A 73 -5.93 -0.30 5.45
C GLU A 73 -6.84 -0.89 6.55
N ARG A 74 -7.50 -2.02 6.27
CA ARG A 74 -8.23 -2.80 7.26
C ARG A 74 -7.79 -4.25 7.24
N ILE A 75 -7.41 -4.76 8.40
CA ILE A 75 -7.07 -6.17 8.60
C ILE A 75 -7.89 -6.67 9.79
N GLY A 76 -8.83 -7.58 9.54
CA GLY A 76 -9.85 -7.97 10.50
C GLY A 76 -10.67 -6.76 10.95
N ASN A 77 -10.74 -6.54 12.26
CA ASN A 77 -11.44 -5.39 12.84
C ASN A 77 -10.51 -4.18 13.10
N ASP A 78 -9.23 -4.30 12.76
CA ASP A 78 -8.24 -3.25 12.97
C ASP A 78 -8.12 -2.36 11.74
N ILE A 79 -7.97 -1.05 11.98
CA ILE A 79 -7.73 -0.03 10.96
C ILE A 79 -6.31 0.47 11.08
N TYR A 80 -5.58 0.54 9.97
CA TYR A 80 -4.20 1.02 9.93
C TYR A 80 -4.15 2.31 9.12
N LEU A 81 -3.74 3.41 9.76
CA LEU A 81 -3.62 4.72 9.13
C LEU A 81 -2.18 4.95 8.70
N LYS A 82 -1.96 5.34 7.43
CA LYS A 82 -0.63 5.60 6.87
C LYS A 82 -0.33 7.11 6.84
N TYR A 83 0.83 7.50 7.35
CA TYR A 83 1.32 8.88 7.37
C TYR A 83 2.68 8.96 6.66
N ASP A 84 2.64 9.01 5.33
CA ASP A 84 3.86 9.04 4.53
C ASP A 84 4.49 10.43 4.47
N GLY A 85 5.80 10.49 4.71
CA GLY A 85 6.61 11.70 4.51
C GLY A 85 6.91 11.98 3.04
N MET A 86 7.35 13.21 2.73
CA MET A 86 7.60 13.68 1.36
C MET A 86 8.61 12.81 0.59
N HIS A 87 9.68 12.33 1.24
CA HIS A 87 10.65 11.45 0.57
C HIS A 87 10.01 10.14 0.10
N LYS A 88 9.21 9.51 0.97
CA LYS A 88 8.51 8.27 0.65
C LYS A 88 7.55 8.48 -0.54
N GLN A 89 6.73 9.54 -0.50
CA GLN A 89 5.83 9.86 -1.62
C GLN A 89 6.58 10.14 -2.93
N ARG A 90 7.70 10.87 -2.90
CA ARG A 90 8.53 11.12 -4.10
C ARG A 90 9.12 9.84 -4.69
N ILE A 91 9.51 8.89 -3.83
CA ILE A 91 9.97 7.57 -4.27
C ILE A 91 8.83 6.81 -4.93
N HIS A 92 7.62 6.81 -4.35
CA HIS A 92 6.45 6.15 -4.96
C HIS A 92 6.18 6.70 -6.37
N VAL A 93 6.21 8.03 -6.54
CA VAL A 93 6.03 8.67 -7.86
C VAL A 93 7.09 8.19 -8.85
N LYS A 94 8.38 8.19 -8.46
CA LYS A 94 9.46 7.74 -9.35
C LYS A 94 9.32 6.25 -9.73
N LEU A 95 8.90 5.40 -8.80
CA LEU A 95 8.65 3.98 -9.06
C LEU A 95 7.51 3.79 -10.05
N ILE A 96 6.38 4.48 -9.87
CA ILE A 96 5.24 4.43 -10.80
C ILE A 96 5.65 4.87 -12.20
N VAL A 97 6.32 6.03 -12.32
CA VAL A 97 6.76 6.55 -13.62
C VAL A 97 7.69 5.56 -14.30
N SER A 98 8.64 4.97 -13.56
CA SER A 98 9.56 3.98 -14.11
C SER A 98 8.84 2.70 -14.57
N ALA A 99 7.90 2.17 -13.78
CA ALA A 99 7.13 0.99 -14.16
C ALA A 99 6.28 1.24 -15.41
N THR A 100 5.57 2.38 -15.47
CA THR A 100 4.76 2.77 -16.63
C THR A 100 5.62 3.01 -17.88
N MET A 101 6.83 3.54 -17.73
CA MET A 101 7.77 3.70 -18.84
C MET A 101 8.36 2.38 -19.32
N HIS A 102 8.54 1.42 -18.42
CA HIS A 102 9.01 0.08 -18.76
C HIS A 102 7.97 -0.66 -19.61
N ASN A 103 6.70 -0.60 -19.23
CA ASN A 103 5.60 -1.15 -20.01
C ASN A 103 4.33 -0.30 -19.85
N GLN A 104 3.86 0.29 -20.96
CA GLN A 104 2.70 1.18 -20.97
C GLN A 104 1.36 0.46 -20.81
N ASP A 105 1.32 -0.87 -21.02
CA ASP A 105 0.12 -1.67 -20.83
C ASP A 105 -0.12 -1.98 -19.34
N TRP A 106 0.92 -1.85 -18.50
CA TRP A 106 0.80 -2.05 -17.07
C TRP A 106 0.11 -0.87 -16.40
N THR A 107 -0.65 -1.17 -15.35
CA THR A 107 -1.24 -0.15 -14.48
C THR A 107 -0.41 -0.06 -13.20
N ALA A 108 0.42 0.98 -13.07
CA ALA A 108 1.17 1.27 -11.87
C ALA A 108 0.52 2.42 -11.07
N LEU A 109 0.17 2.20 -9.81
CA LEU A 109 -0.54 3.16 -8.97
C LEU A 109 -0.01 3.12 -7.52
N MET A 110 -0.15 4.24 -6.80
CA MET A 110 0.05 4.31 -5.35
C MET A 110 -1.30 4.46 -4.65
N ASN A 111 -1.35 4.15 -3.34
CA ASN A 111 -2.52 4.38 -2.50
C ASN A 111 -3.81 3.77 -3.07
N THR A 112 -3.73 2.70 -3.84
CA THR A 112 -4.90 2.03 -4.42
C THR A 112 -5.38 0.94 -3.47
N ILE A 113 -6.70 0.82 -3.30
CA ILE A 113 -7.28 -0.22 -2.44
C ILE A 113 -7.34 -1.53 -3.23
N CYS A 114 -6.88 -2.61 -2.61
CA CYS A 114 -7.10 -3.97 -3.08
C CYS A 114 -7.65 -4.84 -1.94
N VAL A 115 -8.30 -5.95 -2.30
CA VAL A 115 -8.98 -6.84 -1.36
C VAL A 115 -8.33 -8.21 -1.42
N VAL A 116 -7.88 -8.72 -0.28
CA VAL A 116 -7.31 -10.06 -0.14
C VAL A 116 -8.10 -10.81 0.92
N GLY A 117 -8.82 -11.85 0.48
CA GLY A 117 -9.76 -12.57 1.34
C GLY A 117 -10.87 -11.64 1.84
N ARG A 118 -10.89 -11.38 3.15
CA ARG A 118 -11.79 -10.41 3.77
C ARG A 118 -11.14 -9.08 4.07
N ASP A 119 -9.83 -8.92 3.90
CA ASP A 119 -9.09 -7.74 4.32
C ASP A 119 -8.84 -6.77 3.16
N GLU A 120 -8.56 -5.52 3.51
CA GLU A 120 -8.50 -4.38 2.59
C GLU A 120 -7.16 -3.68 2.75
N PHE A 121 -6.37 -3.65 1.70
CA PHE A 121 -4.98 -3.23 1.76
C PHE A 121 -4.69 -2.08 0.79
N ARG A 122 -3.59 -1.37 1.07
CA ARG A 122 -3.06 -0.29 0.25
C ARG A 122 -1.54 -0.45 0.11
N PRO A 123 -1.07 -1.13 -0.96
CA PRO A 123 0.35 -1.10 -1.29
C PRO A 123 0.81 0.35 -1.42
N ASP A 124 2.07 0.61 -1.03
CA ASP A 124 2.69 1.91 -1.28
C ASP A 124 2.79 2.17 -2.79
N VAL A 125 3.20 1.14 -3.54
CA VAL A 125 3.08 1.08 -5.00
C VAL A 125 2.61 -0.33 -5.40
N GLY A 126 1.55 -0.39 -6.19
CA GLY A 126 1.06 -1.61 -6.81
C GLY A 126 1.18 -1.54 -8.33
N ILE A 127 1.60 -2.63 -8.96
CA ILE A 127 1.66 -2.77 -10.41
C ILE A 127 0.78 -3.95 -10.81
N TRP A 128 -0.20 -3.67 -11.66
CA TRP A 128 -1.07 -4.67 -12.27
C TRP A 128 -0.65 -4.84 -13.74
N ILE A 129 -0.14 -6.02 -14.07
CA ILE A 129 0.12 -6.46 -15.44
C ILE A 129 -1.22 -6.58 -16.17
N HIS A 130 -2.24 -7.08 -15.47
CA HIS A 130 -3.62 -7.09 -15.95
C HIS A 130 -4.42 -5.99 -15.27
N ARG A 131 -4.78 -4.97 -16.05
CA ARG A 131 -5.54 -3.82 -15.54
C ARG A 131 -6.85 -4.27 -14.85
N PRO A 132 -7.10 -3.85 -13.59
CA PRO A 132 -8.37 -4.09 -12.93
C PRO A 132 -9.56 -3.54 -13.75
N THR A 133 -10.74 -4.14 -13.63
CA THR A 133 -11.92 -3.64 -14.34
C THR A 133 -12.31 -2.23 -13.92
N PHE A 134 -13.13 -1.53 -14.72
CA PHE A 134 -13.62 -0.20 -14.35
C PHE A 134 -14.35 -0.20 -12.99
N GLY A 135 -15.17 -1.22 -12.72
CA GLY A 135 -15.85 -1.36 -11.42
C GLY A 135 -14.88 -1.55 -10.25
N GLN A 136 -13.84 -2.36 -10.43
CA GLN A 136 -12.78 -2.53 -9.43
C GLN A 136 -11.96 -1.26 -9.20
N GLN A 137 -11.78 -0.42 -10.22
CA GLN A 137 -11.13 0.88 -10.06
C GLN A 137 -12.05 1.90 -9.35
N ALA A 138 -13.34 1.88 -9.64
CA ALA A 138 -14.30 2.88 -9.15
C ALA A 138 -14.85 2.60 -7.74
N GLU A 139 -15.16 1.34 -7.43
CA GLU A 139 -15.62 0.90 -6.09
C GLU A 139 -14.80 -0.37 -5.70
N PRO A 140 -13.53 -0.20 -5.27
CA PRO A 140 -12.57 -1.29 -5.12
C PRO A 140 -12.92 -2.30 -4.02
N ILE A 141 -13.67 -1.92 -2.99
CA ILE A 141 -14.08 -2.85 -1.94
C ILE A 141 -15.37 -3.56 -2.37
N VAL A 142 -16.33 -2.81 -2.92
CA VAL A 142 -17.60 -3.38 -3.43
C VAL A 142 -17.32 -4.43 -4.50
N ASN A 143 -16.44 -4.11 -5.44
CA ASN A 143 -16.12 -4.95 -6.60
C ASN A 143 -14.86 -5.82 -6.39
N LYS A 144 -14.30 -5.86 -5.18
CA LYS A 144 -13.14 -6.68 -4.82
C LYS A 144 -11.98 -6.53 -5.81
N CYS A 145 -11.39 -5.34 -5.84
CA CYS A 145 -10.19 -5.06 -6.62
C CYS A 145 -9.08 -6.05 -6.24
N PRO A 146 -8.47 -6.75 -7.22
CA PRO A 146 -7.47 -7.77 -6.93
C PRO A 146 -6.18 -7.11 -6.41
N PRO A 147 -5.36 -7.85 -5.65
CA PRO A 147 -4.01 -7.40 -5.34
C PRO A 147 -3.19 -7.20 -6.64
N PRO A 148 -2.16 -6.34 -6.63
CA PRO A 148 -1.25 -6.16 -7.75
C PRO A 148 -0.39 -7.41 -7.99
N ASP A 149 0.13 -7.55 -9.20
CA ASP A 149 1.11 -8.58 -9.57
C ASP A 149 2.50 -8.27 -8.96
N VAL A 150 2.85 -6.98 -8.83
CA VAL A 150 4.03 -6.52 -8.08
C VAL A 150 3.59 -5.61 -6.94
N TRP A 151 3.97 -5.98 -5.72
CA TRP A 151 3.64 -5.26 -4.50
C TRP A 151 4.88 -4.62 -3.89
N ILE A 152 4.88 -3.30 -3.73
CA ILE A 152 5.99 -2.57 -3.14
C ILE A 152 5.56 -1.92 -1.82
N GLU A 153 6.34 -2.14 -0.76
CA GLU A 153 6.27 -1.38 0.50
C GLU A 153 7.59 -0.62 0.70
N ALA A 154 7.51 0.69 0.90
CA ALA A 154 8.64 1.52 1.28
C ALA A 154 8.51 1.89 2.76
N SER A 155 9.43 1.40 3.58
CA SER A 155 9.41 1.62 5.03
C SER A 155 10.56 2.53 5.48
N HIS A 156 10.27 3.39 6.45
CA HIS A 156 11.31 4.13 7.14
C HIS A 156 11.87 3.26 8.28
N VAL A 157 13.16 2.89 8.17
CA VAL A 157 13.84 2.14 9.23
C VAL A 157 14.34 3.12 10.28
N PHE A 158 13.69 3.12 11.43
CA PHE A 158 14.18 3.73 12.67
C PHE A 158 15.11 2.75 13.42
N TYR A 159 15.75 3.25 14.47
CA TYR A 159 16.36 2.37 15.48
C TYR A 159 15.33 1.43 16.13
N ASN A 160 14.04 1.79 16.09
CA ASN A 160 12.91 0.96 16.52
C ASN A 160 12.18 0.38 15.28
N ASN A 161 12.23 -0.94 15.09
CA ASN A 161 11.94 -1.63 13.82
C ASN A 161 10.44 -1.69 13.40
N GLN A 162 9.52 -1.00 14.09
CA GLN A 162 8.09 -1.30 14.01
C GLN A 162 7.47 -1.17 12.60
N ASP A 163 7.79 -0.12 11.84
CA ASP A 163 7.25 0.09 10.49
C ASP A 163 7.67 -1.06 9.54
N ARG A 164 8.95 -1.48 9.63
CA ARG A 164 9.44 -2.64 8.89
C ARG A 164 8.73 -3.92 9.33
N GLU A 165 8.60 -4.17 10.63
CA GLU A 165 7.93 -5.38 11.12
C GLU A 165 6.45 -5.43 10.71
N ASN A 166 5.78 -4.27 10.67
CA ASN A 166 4.41 -4.17 10.14
C ASN A 166 4.37 -4.53 8.65
N ALA A 167 5.27 -3.98 7.84
CA ALA A 167 5.35 -4.30 6.41
C ALA A 167 5.66 -5.79 6.17
N LEU A 168 6.61 -6.37 6.91
CA LEU A 168 6.97 -7.79 6.82
C LEU A 168 5.83 -8.70 7.24
N SER A 169 5.14 -8.38 8.35
CA SER A 169 4.00 -9.15 8.84
C SER A 169 2.84 -9.09 7.84
N LYS A 170 2.61 -7.93 7.22
CA LYS A 170 1.60 -7.76 6.17
C LYS A 170 1.94 -8.61 4.94
N ILE A 171 3.16 -8.54 4.43
CA ILE A 171 3.60 -9.34 3.28
C ILE A 171 3.44 -10.84 3.59
N ALA A 172 3.90 -11.29 4.75
CA ALA A 172 3.77 -12.68 5.17
C ALA A 172 2.31 -13.14 5.25
N PHE A 173 1.39 -12.28 5.72
CA PHE A 173 -0.04 -12.57 5.73
C PHE A 173 -0.61 -12.70 4.30
N ILE A 174 -0.30 -11.75 3.41
CA ILE A 174 -0.82 -11.77 2.05
C ILE A 174 -0.28 -12.98 1.29
N GLN A 175 1.00 -13.34 1.46
CA GLN A 175 1.62 -14.52 0.85
C GLN A 175 0.93 -15.84 1.24
N GLN A 176 0.32 -15.93 2.43
CA GLN A 176 -0.47 -17.09 2.83
C GLN A 176 -1.83 -17.17 2.13
N CYS A 177 -2.36 -16.02 1.67
CA CYS A 177 -3.69 -15.92 1.08
C CYS A 177 -3.65 -15.96 -0.45
N VAL A 178 -2.60 -15.39 -1.06
CA VAL A 178 -2.48 -15.21 -2.51
C VAL A 178 -1.06 -15.55 -2.93
N SER A 179 -0.96 -16.43 -3.94
CA SER A 179 0.30 -16.78 -4.59
C SER A 179 0.49 -15.97 -5.88
N GLY A 180 1.73 -15.92 -6.37
CA GLY A 180 2.04 -15.28 -7.66
C GLY A 180 2.21 -13.76 -7.61
N ILE A 181 2.16 -13.15 -6.42
CA ILE A 181 2.54 -11.75 -6.23
C ILE A 181 4.04 -11.68 -5.99
N GLU A 182 4.73 -10.83 -6.74
CA GLU A 182 6.13 -10.49 -6.53
C GLU A 182 6.23 -9.32 -5.53
N TYR A 183 6.98 -9.48 -4.45
CA TYR A 183 7.07 -8.45 -3.40
C TYR A 183 8.43 -7.77 -3.38
N VAL A 184 8.41 -6.45 -3.17
CA VAL A 184 9.60 -5.63 -2.97
C VAL A 184 9.44 -4.77 -1.72
N GLY A 185 10.37 -4.90 -0.79
CA GLY A 185 10.48 -4.08 0.41
C GLY A 185 11.63 -3.12 0.26
N ILE A 186 11.39 -1.82 0.43
CA ILE A 186 12.45 -0.81 0.38
C ILE A 186 12.62 -0.24 1.78
N ALA A 187 13.78 -0.48 2.38
CA ALA A 187 14.14 0.09 3.66
C ALA A 187 14.90 1.41 3.43
N ILE A 188 14.35 2.52 3.94
CA ILE A 188 14.95 3.85 3.83
C ILE A 188 15.36 4.31 5.22
N ARG A 189 16.57 4.86 5.36
CA ARG A 189 17.01 5.40 6.64
C ARG A 189 16.28 6.71 6.93
N LYS A 190 15.67 6.86 8.12
CA LYS A 190 15.15 8.16 8.57
C LYS A 190 16.30 8.97 9.18
N THR A 191 16.94 9.82 8.37
CA THR A 191 18.02 10.70 8.80
C THR A 191 17.75 12.15 8.42
N ILE A 192 18.32 13.07 9.21
CA ILE A 192 18.36 14.50 8.86
C ILE A 192 19.41 14.75 7.76
N ASN A 193 20.47 13.93 7.74
CA ASN A 193 21.52 14.05 6.75
C ASN A 193 21.15 13.32 5.46
N PRO A 194 21.31 13.94 4.28
CA PRO A 194 21.14 13.28 3.00
C PRO A 194 22.09 12.10 2.83
N PHE A 195 21.70 11.15 1.98
CA PHE A 195 22.60 10.13 1.47
C PHE A 195 23.69 10.76 0.59
N ARG A 196 24.84 10.09 0.46
CA ARG A 196 25.94 10.57 -0.39
C ARG A 196 25.45 10.80 -1.82
N ARG A 197 25.86 11.91 -2.45
CA ARG A 197 25.55 12.19 -3.86
C ARG A 197 26.18 11.15 -4.78
N ASN A 198 25.60 10.96 -5.96
CA ASN A 198 26.14 10.05 -6.97
C ASN A 198 27.49 10.59 -7.49
N PRO A 199 28.61 9.90 -7.26
CA PRO A 199 29.90 10.34 -7.78
C PRO A 199 30.02 10.16 -9.29
N ASN A 200 29.17 9.33 -9.90
CA ASN A 200 29.28 8.90 -11.30
C ASN A 200 27.90 8.84 -11.97
N SER A 201 27.23 9.98 -12.14
CA SER A 201 25.84 10.04 -12.66
C SER A 201 25.67 9.60 -14.12
N GLU A 202 26.77 9.49 -14.87
CA GLU A 202 26.74 9.20 -16.31
C GLU A 202 26.92 7.71 -16.64
N ILE A 203 27.13 6.86 -15.63
CA ILE A 203 27.43 5.44 -15.85
C ILE A 203 26.14 4.62 -15.92
N THR A 204 26.09 3.68 -16.87
CA THR A 204 25.02 2.70 -16.98
C THR A 204 24.91 1.84 -15.72
N SER A 205 23.69 1.64 -15.24
CA SER A 205 23.48 0.82 -14.05
C SER A 205 23.82 -0.65 -14.29
N THR A 206 24.38 -1.31 -13.28
CA THR A 206 24.75 -2.75 -13.30
C THR A 206 23.91 -3.53 -12.31
N PRO A 207 23.73 -4.85 -12.49
CA PRO A 207 22.99 -5.66 -11.52
C PRO A 207 23.58 -5.53 -10.10
N ALA A 208 22.68 -5.45 -9.12
CA ALA A 208 23.01 -5.49 -7.70
C ALA A 208 23.34 -6.93 -7.27
N THR A 209 24.26 -7.06 -6.31
CA THR A 209 24.65 -8.37 -5.80
C THR A 209 23.65 -8.85 -4.74
N PRO A 210 23.04 -10.03 -4.90
CA PRO A 210 22.14 -10.59 -3.90
C PRO A 210 22.91 -11.01 -2.63
N GLN A 211 22.25 -10.89 -1.48
CA GLN A 211 22.79 -11.25 -0.18
C GLN A 211 21.75 -12.03 0.62
N ASN A 212 22.20 -13.10 1.30
CA ASN A 212 21.36 -13.90 2.19
C ASN A 212 21.15 -13.23 3.56
N LEU A 213 22.04 -12.31 3.93
CA LEU A 213 21.97 -11.56 5.17
C LEU A 213 21.48 -10.14 4.89
N ARG A 214 20.61 -9.67 5.77
CA ARG A 214 20.13 -8.29 5.74
C ARG A 214 21.30 -7.31 5.92
N PRO A 215 21.44 -6.29 5.06
CA PRO A 215 22.40 -5.22 5.28
C PRO A 215 22.20 -4.55 6.65
N ASN A 216 23.32 -4.21 7.29
CA ASN A 216 23.30 -3.61 8.63
C ASN A 216 22.74 -2.18 8.66
N ARG A 217 22.69 -1.51 7.50
CA ARG A 217 22.25 -0.11 7.38
C ARG A 217 21.39 0.06 6.14
N ALA A 218 20.33 0.84 6.29
CA ALA A 218 19.56 1.37 5.17
C ALA A 218 20.37 2.46 4.41
N PRO A 219 20.14 2.64 3.09
CA PRO A 219 19.08 1.99 2.31
C PRO A 219 19.43 0.57 1.85
N TYR A 220 18.44 -0.33 1.88
CA TYR A 220 18.53 -1.66 1.28
C TYR A 220 17.17 -2.08 0.75
N LEU A 221 17.19 -3.06 -0.15
CA LEU A 221 16.01 -3.66 -0.74
C LEU A 221 15.88 -5.11 -0.28
N ILE A 222 14.66 -5.55 -0.10
CA ILE A 222 14.26 -6.94 0.11
C ILE A 222 13.39 -7.33 -1.08
N HIS A 223 13.68 -8.46 -1.70
CA HIS A 223 12.91 -9.00 -2.81
C HIS A 223 12.45 -10.40 -2.42
N TRP A 224 11.16 -10.67 -2.57
CA TRP A 224 10.62 -12.01 -2.42
C TRP A 224 10.29 -12.54 -3.80
N GLU A 225 10.99 -13.62 -4.15
CA GLU A 225 10.70 -14.41 -5.33
C GLU A 225 9.33 -15.10 -5.19
N ALA A 226 8.81 -15.64 -6.30
CA ALA A 226 7.50 -16.30 -6.32
C ALA A 226 7.39 -17.53 -5.39
N ASP A 227 8.52 -18.11 -4.98
CA ASP A 227 8.61 -19.19 -4.00
C ASP A 227 8.72 -18.69 -2.54
N ASN A 228 8.56 -17.39 -2.32
CA ASN A 228 8.74 -16.65 -1.07
C ASN A 228 10.19 -16.64 -0.52
N THR A 229 11.19 -17.02 -1.34
CA THR A 229 12.59 -16.85 -0.97
C THR A 229 12.93 -15.37 -0.87
N MET A 230 13.42 -14.96 0.29
CA MET A 230 13.76 -13.58 0.60
C MET A 230 15.24 -13.32 0.29
N THR A 231 15.50 -12.38 -0.62
CA THR A 231 16.84 -11.95 -1.01
C THR A 231 17.04 -10.47 -0.67
N TYR A 232 18.21 -10.12 -0.12
CA TYR A 232 18.55 -8.75 0.20
C TYR A 232 19.52 -8.14 -0.81
N TYR A 233 19.41 -6.83 -1.00
CA TYR A 233 20.32 -6.05 -1.84
C TYR A 233 20.68 -4.75 -1.13
N GLU A 234 21.97 -4.41 -1.08
CA GLU A 234 22.40 -3.07 -0.71
C GLU A 234 22.01 -2.09 -1.82
N ILE A 235 21.31 -1.00 -1.46
CA ILE A 235 20.95 0.04 -2.41
C ILE A 235 22.16 0.98 -2.55
N ASP A 236 22.78 0.97 -3.73
CA ASP A 236 23.86 1.87 -4.09
C ASP A 236 23.66 2.48 -5.49
N TRP A 237 24.40 3.54 -5.78
CA TRP A 237 24.36 4.26 -7.04
C TRP A 237 24.69 3.35 -8.22
N ASN A 238 23.98 3.56 -9.32
CA ASN A 238 24.16 2.87 -10.59
C ASN A 238 24.02 1.35 -10.45
N LYS A 239 23.13 0.92 -9.55
CA LYS A 239 22.71 -0.47 -9.39
C LYS A 239 21.24 -0.64 -9.70
N HIS A 240 20.87 -1.87 -10.07
CA HIS A 240 19.48 -2.24 -10.31
C HIS A 240 19.25 -3.71 -9.97
N ILE A 241 17.99 -4.08 -9.79
CA ILE A 241 17.54 -5.46 -9.90
C ILE A 241 16.60 -5.59 -11.09
N VAL A 242 16.43 -6.82 -11.59
CA VAL A 242 15.42 -7.15 -12.59
C VAL A 242 14.40 -8.04 -11.90
N LEU A 243 13.16 -7.57 -11.85
CA LEU A 243 12.05 -8.33 -11.29
C LEU A 243 11.60 -9.43 -12.27
N ASN A 244 10.86 -10.42 -11.78
CA ASN A 244 10.33 -11.53 -12.58
C ASN A 244 9.44 -11.06 -13.73
N CYS A 245 8.73 -9.94 -13.54
CA CYS A 245 7.96 -9.29 -14.60
C CYS A 245 8.83 -8.62 -15.69
N GLY A 246 10.16 -8.64 -15.57
CA GLY A 246 11.12 -8.03 -16.49
C GLY A 246 11.46 -6.58 -16.17
N TRP A 247 10.79 -5.97 -15.19
CA TRP A 247 11.03 -4.57 -14.82
C TRP A 247 12.40 -4.39 -14.18
N LYS A 248 13.20 -3.53 -14.79
CA LYS A 248 14.48 -3.07 -14.27
C LYS A 248 14.27 -1.97 -13.24
N LEU A 249 14.23 -2.36 -11.96
CA LEU A 249 14.11 -1.42 -10.84
C LEU A 249 15.49 -0.80 -10.55
N GLU A 250 15.69 0.43 -11.03
CA GLU A 250 16.94 1.17 -10.82
C GLU A 250 16.99 1.83 -9.45
N PHE A 251 18.08 1.62 -8.72
CA PHE A 251 18.24 2.16 -7.36
C PHE A 251 18.41 3.68 -7.34
N ASN A 252 18.86 4.27 -8.46
CA ASN A 252 18.93 5.72 -8.62
C ASN A 252 17.57 6.39 -8.41
N LEU A 253 16.46 5.71 -8.73
CA LEU A 253 15.10 6.20 -8.48
C LEU A 253 14.85 6.51 -6.99
N ILE A 254 15.47 5.73 -6.10
CA ILE A 254 15.37 5.86 -4.65
C ILE A 254 16.40 6.88 -4.15
N LEU A 255 17.65 6.71 -4.58
CA LEU A 255 18.78 7.50 -4.08
C LEU A 255 18.72 8.98 -4.48
N ASP A 256 18.18 9.30 -5.66
CA ASP A 256 17.95 10.68 -6.10
C ASP A 256 17.06 11.47 -5.13
N VAL A 257 16.15 10.79 -4.44
CA VAL A 257 15.21 11.45 -3.52
C VAL A 257 15.85 11.70 -2.16
N ILE A 258 16.67 10.75 -1.69
CA ILE A 258 17.21 10.80 -0.32
C ILE A 258 18.61 11.41 -0.24
N SER A 259 19.21 11.80 -1.37
CA SER A 259 20.52 12.47 -1.45
C SER A 259 20.44 13.99 -1.65
N THR A 260 19.22 14.54 -1.70
CA THR A 260 18.94 15.98 -1.83
C THR A 260 18.61 16.62 -0.51
#